data_AF-A0A950P2L4-F1
#
_entry.id   AF-A0A950P2L4-F1
#
_cell.length_a   1.000
_cell.length_b   1.000
_cell.length_c   1.000
_cell.angle_alpha   90.00
_cell.angle_beta   90.00
_cell.angle_gamma   90.00
#
_symmetry.space_group_name_H-M   'P 1'
#
loop_
_entity.id
_entity.type
_entity.pdbx_description
1 polymer ?
#
loop_
_entity_poly.entity_id
_entity_poly.type
_entity_poly.pdbx_seq_one_letter_code
_entity_poly.pdbx_strand_id
1 'polypeptide(L)' 'GFLLAAAPGARANAAEPFLRRGLACAPCGRLDDTRVLRLAASWHTAALWDLNADPFTHLDPAGST' A
#
# COMPACT_ATOMS: atom_id res chain seq x y z
N GLY A 1 11.49 5.99 -5.23
CA GLY A 1 11.21 5.51 -3.85
C GLY A 1 10.80 4.06 -3.93
N PHE A 2 10.87 3.33 -2.81
CA PHE A 2 10.44 1.93 -2.73
C PHE A 2 9.29 1.80 -1.74
N LEU A 3 8.39 0.85 -1.99
CA LEU A 3 7.33 0.46 -1.06
C LEU A 3 7.63 -0.92 -0.49
N LEU A 4 7.37 -1.07 0.80
CA LEU A 4 7.56 -2.32 1.53
C LEU A 4 6.25 -2.63 2.25
N ALA A 5 5.77 -3.86 2.08
CA ALA A 5 4.68 -4.40 2.89
C ALA A 5 5.28 -5.22 4.03
N ALA A 6 4.81 -4.98 5.26
CA ALA A 6 5.20 -5.74 6.44
C ALA A 6 3.96 -6.26 7.15
N ALA A 7 4.08 -7.43 7.77
CA ALA A 7 3.04 -7.98 8.63
C ALA A 7 2.70 -7.00 9.77
N PRO A 8 1.48 -7.09 10.35
CA PRO A 8 1.13 -6.33 11.55
C PRO A 8 2.19 -6.51 12.64
N GLY A 9 2.63 -5.41 13.25
CA GLY A 9 3.69 -5.41 14.27
C GLY A 9 5.13 -5.47 13.74
N ALA A 10 5.37 -5.84 12.47
CA ALA A 10 6.73 -5.98 11.92
C ALA A 10 7.29 -4.69 11.29
N ARG A 11 6.54 -3.59 11.29
CA ARG A 11 6.88 -2.34 10.58
C ARG A 11 8.21 -1.73 11.03
N ALA A 12 8.48 -1.72 12.33
CA ALA A 12 9.73 -1.17 12.87
C ALA A 12 10.94 -1.98 12.43
N ASN A 13 10.84 -3.32 12.51
CA ASN A 13 11.89 -4.24 12.09
C ASN A 13 12.15 -4.15 10.58
N ALA A 14 11.10 -3.93 9.78
CA ALA A 14 11.24 -3.73 8.33
C ALA A 14 11.91 -2.40 7.97
N ALA A 15 11.69 -1.34 8.76
CA ALA A 15 12.27 -0.02 8.51
C ALA A 15 13.73 0.12 9.02
N GLU A 16 14.11 -0.62 10.06
CA GLU A 16 15.41 -0.53 10.73
C GLU A 16 16.61 -0.53 9.76
N PRO A 17 16.69 -1.45 8.76
CA PRO A 17 17.89 -1.56 7.95
C PRO A 17 18.14 -0.34 7.07
N PHE A 18 17.08 0.40 6.76
CA PHE A 18 17.13 1.64 5.99
C PHE A 18 17.54 2.80 6.90
N LEU A 19 16.89 2.92 8.05
CA LEU A 19 17.17 3.98 9.03
C LEU A 19 18.62 3.94 9.52
N ARG A 20 19.17 2.76 9.80
CA ARG A 20 20.59 2.59 10.19
C ARG A 20 21.59 3.03 9.14
N ARG A 21 21.19 3.07 7.88
CA ARG A 21 22.02 3.53 6.75
C ARG A 21 21.79 5.01 6.43
N GLY A 22 21.01 5.72 7.24
CA GLY A 22 20.63 7.11 6.98
C GLY A 22 19.64 7.26 5.82
N LEU A 23 18.97 6.17 5.42
CA LEU A 23 17.96 6.21 4.36
C LEU A 23 16.60 6.54 4.96
N ALA A 24 15.88 7.48 4.33
CA ALA A 24 14.53 7.83 4.73
C ALA A 24 13.58 6.63 4.54
N CYS A 25 12.93 6.21 5.62
CA CYS A 25 11.93 5.15 5.62
C CYS A 25 10.87 5.48 6.67
N ALA A 26 9.60 5.53 6.25
CA ALA A 26 8.49 5.86 7.14
C ALA A 26 7.25 5.03 6.77
N PRO A 27 6.41 4.67 7.74
CA PRO A 27 5.09 4.13 7.46
C PRO A 27 4.26 5.15 6.65
N CYS A 28 3.72 4.73 5.51
CA CYS A 28 2.93 5.60 4.63
C CYS A 28 1.48 5.13 4.46
N GLY A 29 1.06 4.04 5.11
CA GLY A 29 -0.31 3.54 4.99
C GLY A 29 -0.53 2.17 5.63
N ARG A 30 -1.65 1.56 5.26
CA ARG A 30 -2.08 0.21 5.66
C ARG A 30 -2.74 -0.46 4.46
N LEU A 31 -2.56 -1.77 4.36
CA LEU A 31 -3.36 -2.63 3.48
C LEU A 31 -4.56 -3.16 4.27
N ASP A 32 -5.72 -3.13 3.64
CA ASP A 32 -6.94 -3.75 4.12
C ASP A 32 -7.64 -4.52 3.00
N ASP A 33 -8.80 -5.08 3.29
CA ASP A 33 -9.59 -5.96 2.44
C ASP A 33 -10.64 -5.22 1.61
N THR A 34 -10.71 -3.89 1.70
CA THR A 34 -11.74 -3.09 1.00
C THR A 34 -11.54 -3.10 -0.52
N ARG A 35 -10.30 -3.38 -0.96
CA ARG A 35 -9.86 -3.24 -2.36
C ARG A 35 -10.04 -1.81 -2.91
N VAL A 36 -10.08 -0.79 -2.05
CA VAL A 36 -10.14 0.62 -2.43
C VAL A 36 -8.85 1.34 -2.05
N LEU A 37 -8.16 1.91 -3.04
CA LEU A 37 -7.03 2.80 -2.80
C LEU A 37 -7.55 4.17 -2.35
N ARG A 38 -7.17 4.55 -1.13
CA ARG A 38 -7.46 5.87 -0.56
C ARG A 38 -6.17 6.62 -0.30
N LEU A 39 -6.14 7.90 -0.64
CA LEU A 39 -5.03 8.78 -0.35
C LEU A 39 -5.46 9.83 0.68
N ALA A 40 -4.68 9.92 1.76
CA ALA A 40 -4.82 10.96 2.77
C ALA A 40 -3.73 12.02 2.56
N ALA A 41 -4.14 13.29 2.54
CA ALA A 41 -3.26 14.44 2.50
C ALA A 41 -3.81 15.53 3.42
N SER A 42 -2.99 15.98 4.37
CA SER A 42 -3.40 16.94 5.41
C SER A 42 -4.66 16.45 6.15
N TRP A 43 -5.77 17.17 6.04
CA TRP A 43 -7.06 16.86 6.68
C TRP A 43 -8.05 16.19 5.70
N HIS A 44 -7.62 15.90 4.47
CA HIS A 44 -8.49 15.32 3.45
C HIS A 44 -8.12 13.87 3.17
N THR A 45 -9.12 13.03 2.91
CA THR A 45 -8.95 11.67 2.42
C THR A 45 -9.91 11.43 1.27
N ALA A 46 -9.39 10.99 0.13
CA ALA A 46 -10.17 10.68 -1.06
C ALA A 46 -9.97 9.22 -1.47
N ALA A 47 -11.02 8.59 -2.00
CA ALA A 47 -10.91 7.35 -2.75
C ALA A 47 -10.39 7.69 -4.15
N LEU A 48 -9.27 7.08 -4.55
CA LEU A 48 -8.65 7.30 -5.85
C LEU A 48 -8.95 6.16 -6.82
N TRP A 49 -9.08 4.95 -6.32
CA TRP A 49 -9.32 3.77 -7.15
C TRP A 49 -10.14 2.74 -6.38
N ASP A 50 -11.24 2.29 -6.97
CA ASP A 50 -12.00 1.13 -6.52
C ASP A 50 -11.70 -0.10 -7.39
N LEU A 51 -10.90 -1.04 -6.87
CA LEU A 51 -10.51 -2.26 -7.60
C LEU A 51 -11.65 -3.28 -7.70
N ASN A 52 -12.78 -3.05 -7.04
CA ASN A 52 -13.99 -3.86 -7.24
C ASN A 52 -14.70 -3.49 -8.55
N ALA A 53 -14.56 -2.24 -8.99
CA ALA A 53 -15.20 -1.72 -10.19
C ALA A 53 -14.25 -1.70 -11.41
N ASP A 54 -12.98 -1.37 -11.18
CA ASP A 54 -11.97 -1.26 -12.24
C ASP A 54 -10.67 -1.99 -11.86
N PRO A 55 -10.40 -3.18 -12.42
CA PRO A 55 -9.24 -3.98 -12.05
C PRO A 55 -7.93 -3.32 -12.51
N PHE A 56 -6.98 -3.16 -11.57
CA PHE A 56 -5.71 -2.46 -11.80
C PHE A 56 -4.90 -2.96 -12.99
N THR A 57 -4.87 -4.29 -13.19
CA THR A 57 -4.02 -4.90 -14.22
C THR A 57 -4.70 -4.97 -15.58
N HIS A 58 -6.01 -4.68 -15.67
CA HIS A 58 -6.88 -4.99 -16.81
C HIS A 58 -6.70 -6.42 -17.36
N LEU A 59 -6.18 -7.34 -16.53
CA LEU A 59 -6.09 -8.75 -16.86
C LEU A 59 -7.43 -9.38 -16.55
N ASP A 60 -7.89 -10.25 -17.44
CA ASP A 60 -9.05 -11.08 -17.17
C ASP A 60 -8.84 -11.85 -15.85
N PRO A 61 -9.91 -12.04 -15.06
CA PRO A 61 -9.82 -12.85 -13.86
C PRO A 61 -9.28 -14.23 -14.23
N ALA A 62 -8.24 -14.67 -13.52
CA ALA A 62 -7.66 -15.99 -13.71
C ALA A 62 -8.76 -17.05 -13.63
N GLY A 63 -9.07 -17.70 -14.76
CA GLY A 63 -10.16 -18.68 -14.89
C GLY A 63 -11.30 -18.29 -15.84
N SER A 64 -11.21 -17.18 -16.57
CA SER A 64 -12.13 -16.89 -17.68
C SER A 64 -11.64 -17.59 -18.96
N THR A 65 -11.91 -18.89 -19.07
CA THR A 65 -11.82 -19.67 -20.32
C THR A 65 -13.13 -20.38 -20.58
#